data_AF-A0A914M0D3-F1
#
_entry.id   AF-A0A914M0D3-F1
#
_cell.length_a   1.000
_cell.length_b   1.000
_cell.length_c   1.000
_cell.angle_alpha   90.00
_cell.angle_beta   90.00
_cell.angle_gamma   90.00
#
_symmetry.space_group_name_H-M   'P 1'
#
loop_
_entity.id
_entity.type
_entity.pdbx_description
1 polymer ?
#
loop_
_entity_poly.entity_id
_entity_poly.type
_entity_poly.pdbx_seq_one_letter_code
_entity_poly.pdbx_strand_id
1 'polypeptide(L)'
;MTTGFSCIAGAVFATYISFGACPRYLLSATVMSAPGSLACSKILYPETEQSQLVNIEDLELPKGEETNMLESVSNGAVMAIQLVVAIIANLIVFLALLALLNSVLGWMGELVGQQGWSFEAKQLFPSLFFDLFQLFLGYIFFPLAFVMGVTNPEETFIVAQSMGTKTALNEFVAYKQLGQLVKQDKLSPRSAMIATYALCGFSNFTSIGIQLGTLGGMAPSRKRLLSQLALRSLLAGCISCFLTASLAGVLIDQPILCRPQNEKEHCFDVNKFI
;
A
#
# COMPACT_ATOMS: atom_id res chain seq x y z
N MET A 1 5.36 13.22 6.88
CA MET A 1 5.86 11.88 6.47
C MET A 1 4.88 10.77 6.83
N THR A 2 4.55 10.54 8.10
CA THR A 2 3.65 9.44 8.53
C THR A 2 2.33 9.39 7.75
N THR A 3 1.65 10.51 7.59
CA THR A 3 0.40 10.60 6.80
C THR A 3 0.58 10.14 5.35
N GLY A 4 1.71 10.46 4.73
CA GLY A 4 2.04 9.99 3.38
C GLY A 4 2.23 8.47 3.30
N PHE A 5 2.72 7.83 4.37
CA PHE A 5 2.80 6.36 4.44
C PHE A 5 1.46 5.71 4.79
N SER A 6 0.61 6.37 5.57
CA SER A 6 -0.67 5.81 6.02
C SER A 6 -1.81 5.96 5.01
N CYS A 7 -1.69 6.86 4.03
CA CYS A 7 -2.76 7.13 3.06
C CYS A 7 -2.37 6.61 1.68
N ILE A 8 -3.38 6.48 0.82
CA ILE A 8 -3.19 6.26 -0.62
C ILE A 8 -3.53 7.54 -1.38
N ALA A 9 -2.98 7.69 -2.57
CA ALA A 9 -3.33 8.80 -3.46
C ALA A 9 -4.62 8.50 -4.23
N GLY A 10 -5.42 9.53 -4.50
CA GLY A 10 -6.59 9.41 -5.39
C GLY A 10 -6.21 8.89 -6.79
N ALA A 11 -5.01 9.22 -7.27
CA ALA A 11 -4.50 8.78 -8.58
C ALA A 11 -4.40 7.25 -8.72
N VAL A 12 -4.18 6.53 -7.63
CA VAL A 12 -4.01 5.06 -7.63
C VAL A 12 -5.26 4.33 -7.14
N PHE A 13 -6.26 5.08 -6.65
CA PHE A 13 -7.50 4.56 -6.10
C PHE A 13 -8.26 3.68 -7.09
N ALA A 14 -8.43 4.16 -8.33
CA ALA A 14 -9.10 3.43 -9.40
C ALA A 14 -8.37 2.13 -9.77
N THR A 15 -7.03 2.12 -9.70
CA THR A 15 -6.23 0.95 -10.00
C THR A 15 -6.40 -0.16 -8.95
N TYR A 16 -6.50 0.18 -7.67
CA TYR A 16 -6.77 -0.83 -6.65
C TYR A 16 -8.18 -1.42 -6.77
N ILE A 17 -9.16 -0.59 -7.16
CA ILE A 17 -10.51 -1.07 -7.47
C ILE A 17 -10.48 -2.02 -8.66
N SER A 18 -9.73 -1.71 -9.72
CA SER A 18 -9.63 -2.60 -10.89
C SER A 18 -8.92 -3.92 -10.57
N PHE A 19 -8.03 -3.93 -9.57
CA PHE A 19 -7.45 -5.17 -9.04
C PHE A 19 -8.45 -5.99 -8.21
N GLY A 20 -9.58 -5.42 -7.78
CA GLY A 20 -10.62 -6.10 -7.01
C GLY A 20 -10.69 -5.69 -5.54
N ALA A 21 -10.02 -4.61 -5.14
CA ALA A 21 -10.21 -4.03 -3.82
C ALA A 21 -11.59 -3.40 -3.70
N CYS A 22 -12.23 -3.52 -2.53
CA CYS A 22 -13.56 -2.95 -2.35
C CYS A 22 -13.52 -1.40 -2.31
N PRO A 23 -14.24 -0.68 -3.19
CA PRO A 23 -14.27 0.79 -3.20
C PRO A 23 -14.74 1.38 -1.87
N ARG A 24 -15.75 0.76 -1.24
CA ARG A 24 -16.33 1.23 0.02
C ARG A 24 -15.30 1.24 1.15
N TYR A 25 -14.54 0.14 1.27
CA TYR A 25 -13.51 -0.02 2.30
C TYR A 25 -12.27 0.81 2.02
N LEU A 26 -11.86 0.94 0.76
CA LEU A 26 -10.76 1.83 0.38
C LEU A 26 -11.05 3.30 0.70
N LEU A 27 -12.27 3.75 0.41
CA LEU A 27 -12.66 5.14 0.66
C LEU A 27 -12.70 5.45 2.15
N SER A 28 -13.36 4.60 2.95
CA SER A 28 -13.42 4.78 4.40
C SER A 28 -12.04 4.66 5.04
N ALA A 29 -11.20 3.70 4.63
CA ALA A 29 -9.83 3.56 5.10
C ALA A 29 -9.03 4.85 4.87
N THR A 30 -9.12 5.45 3.69
CA THR A 30 -8.41 6.68 3.35
C THR A 30 -8.81 7.84 4.27
N VAL A 31 -10.12 7.99 4.54
CA VAL A 31 -10.63 9.04 5.45
C VAL A 31 -10.15 8.79 6.88
N MET A 32 -10.19 7.55 7.35
CA MET A 32 -9.78 7.17 8.71
C MET A 32 -8.26 7.28 8.92
N SER A 33 -7.47 7.07 7.86
CA SER A 33 -6.00 7.17 7.92
C SER A 33 -5.51 8.59 8.19
N ALA A 34 -6.26 9.63 7.85
CA ALA A 34 -5.87 11.02 8.14
C ALA A 34 -5.73 11.28 9.66
N PRO A 35 -6.79 11.17 10.50
CA PRO A 35 -6.66 11.32 11.95
C PRO A 35 -5.82 10.19 12.58
N GLY A 36 -5.90 8.96 12.07
CA GLY A 36 -5.08 7.84 12.56
C GLY A 36 -3.58 8.10 12.44
N SER A 37 -3.16 8.66 11.31
CA SER A 37 -1.74 8.97 11.08
C SER A 37 -1.22 10.08 11.97
N LEU A 38 -2.06 11.07 12.29
CA LEU A 38 -1.74 12.12 13.24
C LEU A 38 -1.58 11.53 14.64
N ALA A 39 -2.55 10.73 15.10
CA ALA A 39 -2.48 10.08 16.40
C ALA A 39 -1.22 9.20 16.52
N CYS A 40 -0.96 8.31 15.55
CA CYS A 40 0.24 7.49 15.55
C CYS A 40 1.53 8.31 15.49
N SER A 41 1.58 9.36 14.65
CA SER A 41 2.78 10.19 14.55
C SER A 41 3.08 10.94 15.83
N LYS A 42 2.07 11.45 16.54
CA LYS A 42 2.24 12.19 17.79
C LYS A 42 2.48 11.30 19.00
N ILE A 43 2.00 10.05 19.00
CA ILE A 43 2.39 9.04 20.00
C ILE A 43 3.84 8.62 19.78
N LEU A 44 4.21 8.31 18.54
CA LEU A 44 5.55 7.84 18.23
C LEU A 44 6.58 8.96 18.25
N TYR A 45 6.24 10.20 17.92
CA TYR A 45 7.13 11.36 17.91
C TYR A 45 6.35 12.60 18.40
N PRO A 46 6.21 12.77 19.72
CA PRO A 46 5.51 13.91 20.30
C PRO A 46 6.18 15.23 19.94
N GLU A 47 5.37 16.29 19.80
CA GLU A 47 5.89 17.64 19.57
C GLU A 47 6.49 18.19 20.87
N THR A 48 7.74 18.61 20.82
CA THR A 48 8.45 19.20 21.97
C THR A 48 8.75 20.68 21.77
N GLU A 49 8.70 21.16 20.53
CA GLU A 49 8.95 22.55 20.16
C GLU A 49 7.63 23.30 19.98
N GLN A 50 7.69 24.64 20.03
CA GLN A 50 6.52 25.45 19.70
C GLN A 50 6.34 25.50 18.18
N SER A 51 5.11 25.23 17.73
CA SER A 51 4.76 25.37 16.30
C SER A 51 4.98 26.80 15.84
N GLN A 52 5.59 26.97 14.67
CA GLN A 52 5.71 28.28 14.02
C GLN A 52 4.38 28.76 13.42
N LEU A 53 3.42 27.84 13.24
CA LEU A 53 2.06 28.11 12.77
C LEU A 53 1.11 27.86 13.95
N VAL A 54 0.77 28.93 14.68
CA VAL A 54 -0.14 28.86 15.83
C VAL A 54 -1.56 29.24 15.41
N ASN A 55 -1.71 30.25 14.54
CA ASN A 55 -3.00 30.67 14.02
C ASN A 55 -3.19 30.21 12.57
N ILE A 56 -4.44 29.92 12.20
CA ILE A 56 -4.80 29.54 10.81
C ILE A 56 -4.52 30.71 9.85
N GLU A 57 -4.59 31.94 10.35
CA GLU A 57 -4.30 33.18 9.62
C GLU A 57 -2.84 33.28 9.18
N ASP A 58 -1.91 32.58 9.85
CA ASP A 58 -0.49 32.52 9.49
C ASP A 58 -0.22 31.54 8.32
N LEU A 59 -1.22 30.75 7.92
CA LEU A 59 -1.10 29.77 6.86
C LEU A 59 -1.35 30.40 5.49
N GLU A 60 -0.32 31.00 4.91
CA GLU A 60 -0.36 31.45 3.52
C GLU A 60 -0.22 30.27 2.55
N LEU A 61 -1.34 29.85 1.95
CA LEU A 61 -1.30 28.89 0.84
C LEU A 61 -0.93 29.64 -0.45
N PRO A 62 0.12 29.21 -1.18
CA PRO A 62 0.46 29.82 -2.45
C PRO A 62 -0.74 29.69 -3.40
N LYS A 63 -1.07 30.78 -4.11
CA LYS A 63 -2.09 30.72 -5.16
C LYS A 63 -1.61 29.77 -6.27
N GLY A 64 -2.55 29.03 -6.85
CA GLY A 64 -2.26 28.23 -8.04
C GLY A 64 -1.74 29.13 -9.16
N GLU A 65 -0.71 28.68 -9.86
CA GLU A 65 -0.13 29.40 -11.00
C GLU A 65 -1.04 29.33 -12.25
N GLU A 66 -2.00 28.42 -12.23
CA GLU A 66 -2.94 28.12 -13.31
C GLU A 66 -3.95 29.25 -13.54
N THR A 67 -4.11 29.66 -14.80
CA THR A 67 -5.01 30.76 -15.18
C THR A 67 -6.45 30.33 -15.39
N ASN A 68 -6.67 29.06 -15.74
CA ASN A 68 -8.00 28.53 -16.06
C ASN A 68 -8.11 27.02 -15.81
N MET A 69 -9.35 26.51 -15.78
CA MET A 69 -9.64 25.09 -15.51
C MET A 69 -8.98 24.14 -16.52
N LEU A 70 -8.88 24.53 -17.79
CA LEU A 70 -8.30 23.69 -18.83
C LEU A 70 -6.77 23.54 -18.66
N GLU A 71 -6.12 24.62 -18.21
CA GLU A 71 -4.70 24.62 -17.85
C GLU A 71 -4.46 23.67 -16.66
N SER A 72 -5.27 23.78 -15.60
CA SER A 72 -5.17 22.89 -14.43
C SER A 72 -5.37 21.42 -14.79
N VAL A 73 -6.32 21.10 -15.68
CA VAL A 73 -6.55 19.72 -16.15
C VAL A 73 -5.36 19.22 -16.96
N SER A 74 -4.83 20.05 -17.86
CA SER A 74 -3.71 19.71 -18.73
C SER A 74 -2.43 19.49 -17.91
N ASN A 75 -2.14 20.40 -16.98
CA ASN A 75 -0.97 20.28 -16.10
C ASN A 75 -1.10 19.08 -15.16
N GLY A 76 -2.30 18.81 -14.63
CA GLY A 76 -2.56 17.58 -13.88
C GLY A 76 -2.29 16.30 -14.69
N ALA A 77 -2.65 16.27 -15.96
CA ALA A 77 -2.36 15.13 -16.85
C ALA A 77 -0.86 14.96 -17.10
N VAL A 78 -0.11 16.04 -17.31
CA VAL A 78 1.35 16.00 -17.48
C VAL A 78 2.05 15.54 -16.20
N MET A 79 1.62 16.04 -15.03
CA MET A 79 2.14 15.58 -13.73
C MET A 79 1.88 14.10 -13.50
N ALA A 80 0.74 13.57 -13.95
CA ALA A 80 0.42 12.15 -13.84
C ALA A 80 1.41 11.25 -14.60
N ILE A 81 1.95 11.70 -15.74
CA ILE A 81 2.95 10.95 -16.51
C ILE A 81 4.18 10.68 -15.64
N GLN A 82 4.69 11.70 -14.94
CA GLN A 82 5.85 11.55 -14.07
C GLN A 82 5.60 10.55 -12.94
N LEU A 83 4.40 10.60 -12.34
CA LEU A 83 4.00 9.65 -11.30
C LEU A 83 3.94 8.21 -11.83
N VAL A 84 3.28 7.99 -12.97
CA VAL A 84 3.13 6.67 -13.58
C VAL A 84 4.49 6.09 -13.98
N VAL A 85 5.35 6.87 -14.63
CA VAL A 85 6.70 6.45 -15.02
C VAL A 85 7.53 6.11 -13.79
N ALA A 86 7.43 6.89 -12.70
CA ALA A 86 8.14 6.59 -11.46
C ALA A 86 7.67 5.26 -10.83
N ILE A 87 6.36 4.98 -10.82
CA ILE A 87 5.81 3.71 -10.34
C ILE A 87 6.32 2.54 -11.19
N ILE A 88 6.24 2.65 -12.53
CA ILE A 88 6.71 1.60 -13.45
C ILE A 88 8.21 1.35 -13.29
N ALA A 89 9.02 2.41 -13.26
CA ALA A 89 10.47 2.29 -13.11
C ALA A 89 10.84 1.61 -11.79
N ASN A 90 10.22 2.01 -10.67
CA ASN A 90 10.45 1.38 -9.37
C ASN A 90 10.03 -0.10 -9.39
N LEU A 91 8.87 -0.44 -9.96
CA LEU A 91 8.43 -1.83 -10.10
C LEU A 91 9.43 -2.67 -10.89
N ILE A 92 9.93 -2.17 -12.03
CA ILE A 92 10.92 -2.88 -12.86
C ILE A 92 12.21 -3.14 -12.06
N VAL A 93 12.75 -2.13 -11.38
CA VAL A 93 13.98 -2.26 -10.60
C VAL A 93 13.82 -3.28 -9.47
N PHE A 94 12.73 -3.20 -8.70
CA PHE A 94 12.47 -4.14 -7.61
C PHE A 94 12.29 -5.58 -8.11
N LEU A 95 11.55 -5.78 -9.21
CA LEU A 95 11.37 -7.10 -9.80
C LEU A 95 12.69 -7.66 -10.34
N ALA A 96 13.53 -6.83 -10.95
CA ALA A 96 14.85 -7.23 -11.43
C ALA A 96 15.78 -7.64 -10.27
N LEU A 97 15.81 -6.87 -9.17
CA LEU A 97 16.60 -7.20 -7.98
C LEU A 97 16.11 -8.49 -7.32
N LEU A 98 14.80 -8.69 -7.23
CA LEU A 98 14.21 -9.91 -6.69
C LEU A 98 14.53 -11.13 -7.57
N ALA A 99 14.48 -10.97 -8.89
CA ALA A 99 14.90 -12.01 -9.83
C ALA A 99 16.40 -12.35 -9.68
N LEU A 100 17.26 -11.33 -9.53
CA LEU A 100 18.69 -11.53 -9.29
C LEU A 100 18.96 -12.30 -7.98
N LEU A 101 18.35 -11.87 -6.88
CA LEU A 101 18.49 -12.55 -5.59
C LEU A 101 18.01 -14.01 -5.67
N ASN A 102 16.93 -14.25 -6.40
CA ASN A 102 16.45 -15.61 -6.63
C ASN A 102 17.46 -16.46 -7.40
N SER A 103 18.07 -15.92 -8.47
CA SER A 103 19.09 -16.64 -9.24
C SER A 103 20.32 -16.96 -8.39
N VAL A 104 20.75 -16.02 -7.54
CA VAL A 104 21.87 -16.24 -6.61
C VAL A 104 21.55 -17.33 -5.60
N LEU A 105 20.35 -17.31 -4.99
CA LEU A 105 19.96 -18.34 -4.03
C LEU A 105 19.69 -19.70 -4.67
N GLY A 106 19.15 -19.73 -5.89
CA GLY A 106 19.02 -20.96 -6.67
C GLY A 106 20.38 -21.60 -6.91
N TRP A 107 21.36 -20.80 -7.36
CA TRP A 107 22.75 -21.25 -7.52
C TRP A 107 23.36 -21.76 -6.19
N MET A 108 23.11 -21.07 -5.07
CA MET A 108 23.56 -21.55 -3.75
C MET A 108 22.86 -22.85 -3.32
N GLY A 109 21.57 -23.01 -3.62
CA GLY A 109 20.81 -24.22 -3.32
C GLY A 109 21.32 -25.45 -4.10
N GLU A 110 21.73 -25.24 -5.35
CA GLU A 110 22.38 -26.26 -6.17
C GLU A 110 23.71 -26.74 -5.55
N LEU A 111 24.49 -25.84 -4.93
CA LEU A 111 25.75 -26.19 -4.24
C LEU A 111 25.55 -27.08 -3.01
N VAL A 112 24.38 -27.03 -2.36
CA VAL A 112 24.05 -27.83 -1.15
C VAL A 112 23.42 -29.19 -1.53
N GLY A 113 23.34 -29.52 -2.82
CA GLY A 113 22.88 -30.83 -3.30
C GLY A 113 21.36 -30.98 -3.35
N GLN A 114 20.59 -29.90 -3.17
CA GLN A 114 19.14 -29.91 -3.43
C GLN A 114 18.89 -29.71 -4.93
N GLN A 115 18.99 -30.81 -5.69
CA GLN A 115 18.70 -30.80 -7.12
C GLN A 115 17.19 -30.70 -7.35
N GLY A 116 16.73 -29.54 -7.82
CA GLY A 116 15.29 -29.29 -8.10
C GLY A 116 14.78 -27.90 -7.72
N TRP A 117 15.64 -27.02 -7.18
CA TRP A 117 15.26 -25.64 -6.83
C TRP A 117 15.19 -24.69 -8.04
N SER A 118 15.69 -25.14 -9.19
CA SER A 118 15.63 -24.47 -10.49
C SER A 118 14.28 -24.78 -11.17
N PHE A 119 13.17 -24.37 -10.56
CA PHE A 119 11.86 -24.49 -11.22
C PHE A 119 11.73 -23.43 -12.30
N GLU A 120 11.45 -23.89 -13.52
CA GLU A 120 10.93 -23.08 -14.62
C GLU A 120 9.92 -22.04 -14.12
N ALA A 121 10.10 -20.81 -14.57
CA ALA A 121 9.29 -19.62 -14.32
C ALA A 121 7.79 -19.80 -14.64
N LYS A 122 7.08 -20.62 -13.87
CA LYS A 122 5.71 -21.00 -14.20
C LYS A 122 4.71 -20.02 -13.61
N GLN A 123 4.67 -18.90 -14.33
CA GLN A 123 3.53 -18.01 -14.49
C GLN A 123 3.28 -17.07 -13.32
N LEU A 124 4.04 -15.96 -13.34
CA LEU A 124 3.69 -14.67 -12.74
C LEU A 124 4.13 -14.42 -11.28
N PHE A 125 5.20 -15.09 -10.82
CA PHE A 125 6.06 -14.87 -9.62
C PHE A 125 5.96 -15.97 -8.53
N PRO A 126 6.81 -17.02 -8.63
CA PRO A 126 7.38 -17.65 -7.44
C PRO A 126 8.91 -17.73 -7.56
N SER A 127 9.60 -17.01 -6.68
CA SER A 127 11.03 -17.14 -6.43
C SER A 127 11.22 -17.66 -5.02
N LEU A 128 12.10 -18.63 -4.81
CA LEU A 128 12.25 -19.27 -3.51
C LEU A 128 12.63 -18.29 -2.40
N PHE A 129 13.48 -17.29 -2.71
CA PHE A 129 13.76 -16.21 -1.77
C PHE A 129 12.50 -15.45 -1.36
N PHE A 130 11.67 -15.10 -2.34
CA PHE A 130 10.50 -14.30 -2.13
C PHE A 130 9.44 -15.07 -1.38
N ASP A 131 9.22 -16.34 -1.72
CA ASP A 131 8.29 -17.21 -1.02
C ASP A 131 8.75 -17.42 0.43
N LEU A 132 10.05 -17.65 0.67
CA LEU A 132 10.61 -17.78 2.01
C LEU A 132 10.49 -16.46 2.80
N PHE A 133 10.69 -15.32 2.13
CA PHE A 133 10.60 -14.00 2.74
C PHE A 133 9.14 -13.61 3.04
N GLN A 134 8.21 -13.89 2.13
CA GLN A 134 6.78 -13.75 2.36
C GLN A 134 6.30 -14.67 3.46
N LEU A 135 6.81 -15.91 3.54
CA LEU A 135 6.52 -16.85 4.62
C LEU A 135 7.03 -16.28 5.95
N PHE A 136 8.28 -15.81 5.99
CA PHE A 136 8.89 -15.20 7.16
C PHE A 136 8.13 -13.96 7.64
N LEU A 137 7.83 -13.02 6.73
CA LEU A 137 7.00 -11.87 7.04
C LEU A 137 5.57 -12.27 7.41
N GLY A 138 5.02 -13.31 6.78
CA GLY A 138 3.73 -13.89 7.13
C GLY A 138 3.68 -14.35 8.58
N TYR A 139 4.71 -15.04 9.06
CA TYR A 139 4.80 -15.42 10.48
C TYR A 139 4.97 -14.22 11.42
N ILE A 140 5.73 -13.19 11.01
CA ILE A 140 5.87 -11.95 11.80
C ILE A 140 4.54 -11.19 11.90
N PHE A 141 3.81 -11.08 10.79
CA PHE A 141 2.54 -10.37 10.73
C PHE A 141 1.34 -11.21 11.17
N PHE A 142 1.48 -12.53 11.32
CA PHE A 142 0.42 -13.42 11.78
C PHE A 142 -0.25 -12.97 13.09
N PRO A 143 0.49 -12.70 14.19
CA PRO A 143 -0.14 -12.23 15.42
C PRO A 143 -0.88 -10.91 15.24
N LEU A 144 -0.36 -10.01 14.38
CA LEU A 144 -1.01 -8.74 14.09
C LEU A 144 -2.31 -8.97 13.30
N ALA A 145 -2.29 -9.79 12.25
CA ALA A 145 -3.47 -10.15 11.48
C ALA A 145 -4.56 -10.81 12.35
N PHE A 146 -4.15 -11.67 13.28
CA PHE A 146 -5.05 -12.31 14.22
C PHE A 146 -5.73 -11.28 15.15
N VAL A 147 -4.94 -10.37 15.75
CA VAL A 147 -5.45 -9.33 16.65
C VAL A 147 -6.36 -8.32 15.93
N MET A 148 -6.13 -8.06 14.63
CA MET A 148 -7.03 -7.24 13.81
C MET A 148 -8.41 -7.89 13.58
N GLY A 149 -8.58 -9.16 13.96
CA GLY A 149 -9.87 -9.85 13.96
C GLY A 149 -10.09 -10.81 12.80
N VAL A 150 -9.01 -11.30 12.16
CA VAL A 150 -9.10 -12.42 11.22
C VAL A 150 -9.31 -13.71 12.03
N THR A 151 -10.47 -14.33 11.86
CA THR A 151 -10.95 -15.40 12.76
C THR A 151 -10.42 -16.79 12.40
N ASN A 152 -10.10 -17.04 11.12
CA ASN A 152 -9.65 -18.34 10.63
C ASN A 152 -8.11 -18.37 10.49
N PRO A 153 -7.39 -19.30 11.14
CA PRO A 153 -5.92 -19.38 11.07
C PRO A 153 -5.34 -19.43 9.65
N GLU A 154 -5.98 -20.15 8.73
CA GLU A 154 -5.52 -20.24 7.33
C GLU A 154 -5.62 -18.89 6.63
N GLU A 155 -6.76 -18.22 6.80
CA GLU A 155 -6.99 -16.88 6.25
C GLU A 155 -6.08 -15.83 6.93
N THR A 156 -5.84 -15.96 8.24
CA THR A 156 -4.92 -15.10 8.99
C THR A 156 -3.53 -15.14 8.40
N PHE A 157 -3.04 -16.33 8.04
CA PHE A 157 -1.74 -16.47 7.41
C PHE A 157 -1.71 -15.82 6.02
N ILE A 158 -2.75 -16.00 5.21
CA ILE A 158 -2.86 -15.37 3.88
C ILE A 158 -2.90 -13.82 3.99
N VAL A 159 -3.65 -13.28 4.95
CA VAL A 159 -3.72 -11.84 5.21
C VAL A 159 -2.36 -11.31 5.69
N ALA A 160 -1.70 -12.03 6.61
CA ALA A 160 -0.38 -11.68 7.10
C ALA A 160 0.69 -11.69 6.00
N GLN A 161 0.66 -12.67 5.10
CA GLN A 161 1.51 -12.69 3.91
C GLN A 161 1.26 -11.47 3.02
N SER A 162 -0.01 -11.07 2.83
CA SER A 162 -0.35 -9.88 2.05
C SER A 162 0.20 -8.59 2.68
N MET A 163 0.14 -8.47 4.01
CA MET A 163 0.76 -7.36 4.76
C MET A 163 2.29 -7.34 4.61
N GLY A 164 2.91 -8.52 4.63
CA GLY A 164 4.32 -8.72 4.35
C GLY A 164 4.69 -8.24 2.94
N THR A 165 3.97 -8.70 1.92
CA THR A 165 4.15 -8.28 0.52
C THR A 165 4.07 -6.77 0.38
N LYS A 166 3.06 -6.13 1.01
CA LYS A 166 2.95 -4.67 1.00
C LYS A 166 4.20 -4.01 1.57
N THR A 167 4.63 -4.41 2.76
CA THR A 167 5.75 -3.77 3.46
C THR A 167 7.06 -3.93 2.70
N ALA A 168 7.30 -5.13 2.18
CA ALA A 168 8.48 -5.53 1.43
C ALA A 168 8.59 -4.87 0.05
N LEU A 169 7.52 -4.98 -0.73
CA LEU A 169 7.49 -4.53 -2.12
C LEU A 169 6.71 -3.22 -2.23
N ASN A 170 5.38 -3.35 -2.29
CA ASN A 170 4.41 -2.27 -2.35
C ASN A 170 2.99 -2.84 -2.27
N GLU A 171 2.05 -1.94 -2.06
CA GLU A 171 0.63 -2.20 -2.01
C GLU A 171 0.03 -2.59 -3.37
N PHE A 172 0.61 -2.18 -4.52
CA PHE A 172 0.11 -2.60 -5.84
C PHE A 172 0.17 -4.11 -6.02
N VAL A 173 1.32 -4.72 -5.71
CA VAL A 173 1.51 -6.17 -5.79
C VAL A 173 0.58 -6.87 -4.80
N ALA A 174 0.47 -6.34 -3.57
CA ALA A 174 -0.40 -6.91 -2.55
C ALA A 174 -1.89 -6.85 -2.94
N TYR A 175 -2.38 -5.73 -3.50
CA TYR A 175 -3.77 -5.62 -3.96
C TYR A 175 -4.08 -6.51 -5.15
N LYS A 176 -3.12 -6.69 -6.08
CA LYS A 176 -3.28 -7.63 -7.19
C LYS A 176 -3.41 -9.07 -6.68
N GLN A 177 -2.58 -9.48 -5.71
CA GLN A 177 -2.68 -10.78 -5.05
C GLN A 177 -4.00 -10.92 -4.29
N LEU A 178 -4.40 -9.91 -3.51
CA LEU A 178 -5.67 -9.89 -2.79
C LEU A 178 -6.86 -10.09 -3.73
N GLY A 179 -6.87 -9.40 -4.87
CA GLY A 179 -7.89 -9.57 -5.90
C GLY A 179 -8.00 -10.99 -6.44
N GLN A 180 -6.87 -11.65 -6.65
CA GLN A 180 -6.82 -13.06 -7.07
C GLN A 180 -7.35 -14.00 -5.97
N LEU A 181 -6.97 -13.76 -4.72
CA LEU A 181 -7.42 -14.54 -3.57
C LEU A 181 -8.95 -14.42 -3.37
N VAL A 182 -9.50 -13.22 -3.55
CA VAL A 182 -10.95 -12.97 -3.52
C VAL A 182 -11.66 -13.67 -4.69
N LYS A 183 -11.09 -13.63 -5.91
CA LYS A 183 -11.64 -14.36 -7.07
C LYS A 183 -11.64 -15.88 -6.89
N GLN A 184 -10.68 -16.41 -6.14
CA GLN A 184 -10.55 -17.85 -5.84
C GLN A 184 -11.35 -18.27 -4.60
N ASP A 185 -12.16 -17.38 -4.01
CA ASP A 185 -12.92 -17.61 -2.78
C ASP A 185 -12.05 -18.14 -1.61
N LYS A 186 -10.78 -17.73 -1.54
CA LYS A 186 -9.84 -18.11 -0.46
C LYS A 186 -9.95 -17.25 0.80
N LEU A 187 -10.71 -16.17 0.74
CA LEU A 187 -10.88 -15.23 1.85
C LEU A 187 -12.36 -15.03 2.13
N SER A 188 -12.74 -15.11 3.40
CA SER A 188 -14.07 -14.70 3.83
C SER A 188 -14.27 -13.18 3.66
N PRO A 189 -15.52 -12.69 3.62
CA PRO A 189 -15.79 -11.26 3.54
C PRO A 189 -15.09 -10.44 4.63
N ARG A 190 -14.99 -11.00 5.85
CA ARG A 190 -14.32 -10.37 6.98
C ARG A 190 -12.81 -10.25 6.75
N SER A 191 -12.15 -11.32 6.35
CA SER A 191 -10.71 -11.34 6.09
C SER A 191 -10.33 -10.46 4.91
N ALA A 192 -11.12 -10.47 3.83
CA ALA A 192 -10.93 -9.60 2.68
C ALA A 192 -11.08 -8.11 3.04
N MET A 193 -12.06 -7.78 3.90
CA MET A 193 -12.22 -6.43 4.44
C MET A 193 -10.99 -6.01 5.26
N ILE A 194 -10.60 -6.79 6.27
CA ILE A 194 -9.43 -6.49 7.12
C ILE A 194 -8.17 -6.32 6.28
N ALA A 195 -7.94 -7.22 5.32
CA ALA A 195 -6.83 -7.10 4.37
C ALA A 195 -6.90 -5.79 3.58
N THR A 196 -8.07 -5.43 3.04
CA THR A 196 -8.24 -4.17 2.30
C THR A 196 -7.84 -2.95 3.14
N TYR A 197 -8.27 -2.87 4.40
CA TYR A 197 -7.87 -1.77 5.28
C TYR A 197 -6.37 -1.81 5.62
N ALA A 198 -5.84 -2.98 5.99
CA ALA A 198 -4.43 -3.13 6.36
C ALA A 198 -3.48 -2.80 5.19
N LEU A 199 -3.91 -3.10 3.96
CA LEU A 199 -3.18 -2.78 2.75
C LEU A 199 -3.31 -1.31 2.31
N CYS A 200 -4.32 -0.58 2.79
CA CYS A 200 -4.59 0.81 2.40
C CYS A 200 -3.56 1.81 2.96
N GLY A 201 -2.43 1.95 2.29
CA GLY A 201 -1.41 2.97 2.57
C GLY A 201 -0.10 2.68 1.86
N PHE A 202 0.70 3.71 1.59
CA PHE A 202 2.03 3.61 0.98
C PHE A 202 3.14 3.20 1.96
N SER A 203 2.81 2.50 3.05
CA SER A 203 3.77 2.11 4.08
C SER A 203 4.63 0.92 3.65
N ASN A 204 5.57 1.16 2.74
CA ASN A 204 6.53 0.19 2.22
C ASN A 204 7.95 0.79 2.06
N PHE A 205 8.96 -0.06 1.90
CA PHE A 205 10.35 0.39 1.76
C PHE A 205 10.57 1.24 0.49
N THR A 206 9.91 0.92 -0.61
CA THR A 206 9.97 1.68 -1.87
C THR A 206 9.55 3.15 -1.66
N SER A 207 8.54 3.37 -0.84
CA SER A 207 7.95 4.69 -0.58
C SER A 207 8.83 5.59 0.28
N ILE A 208 9.82 5.04 0.99
CA ILE A 208 10.84 5.84 1.67
C ILE A 208 11.59 6.70 0.64
N GLY A 209 12.04 6.07 -0.46
CA GLY A 209 12.77 6.78 -1.52
C GLY A 209 11.92 7.90 -2.14
N ILE A 210 10.65 7.61 -2.41
CA ILE A 210 9.69 8.59 -2.94
C ILE A 210 9.51 9.76 -1.98
N GLN A 211 9.23 9.51 -0.70
CA GLN A 211 9.03 10.58 0.28
C GLN A 211 10.28 11.43 0.50
N LEU A 212 11.46 10.81 0.54
CA LEU A 212 12.73 11.54 0.66
C LEU A 212 13.05 12.36 -0.59
N GLY A 213 12.69 11.88 -1.77
CA GLY A 213 12.80 12.61 -3.03
C GLY A 213 11.88 13.83 -3.05
N THR A 214 10.59 13.63 -2.78
CA THR A 214 9.59 14.70 -2.82
C THR A 214 9.79 15.72 -1.70
N LEU A 215 9.77 15.31 -0.43
CA LEU A 215 9.88 16.23 0.70
C LEU A 215 11.28 16.82 0.82
N GLY A 216 12.31 16.06 0.44
CA GLY A 216 13.68 16.56 0.39
C GLY A 216 13.91 17.55 -0.76
N GLY A 217 13.17 17.45 -1.86
CA GLY A 217 13.15 18.46 -2.92
C GLY A 217 12.45 19.75 -2.49
N MET A 218 11.34 19.65 -1.73
CA MET A 218 10.62 20.80 -1.19
C MET A 218 11.37 21.51 -0.06
N ALA A 219 12.12 20.75 0.77
CA ALA A 219 12.91 21.29 1.87
C ALA A 219 14.34 20.72 1.89
N PRO A 220 15.24 21.17 0.99
CA PRO A 220 16.59 20.63 0.86
C PRO A 220 17.41 20.67 2.14
N SER A 221 17.27 21.75 2.93
CA SER A 221 17.96 21.93 4.22
C SER A 221 17.56 20.91 5.28
N ARG A 222 16.38 20.28 5.14
CA ARG A 222 15.84 19.29 6.09
C ARG A 222 16.02 17.85 5.61
N LYS A 223 16.63 17.61 4.45
CA LYS A 223 16.80 16.25 3.86
C LYS A 223 17.46 15.25 4.81
N ARG A 224 18.46 15.68 5.58
CA ARG A 224 19.13 14.84 6.59
C ARG A 224 18.16 14.39 7.69
N LEU A 225 17.36 15.33 8.20
CA LEU A 225 16.35 15.05 9.23
C LEU A 225 15.28 14.08 8.69
N LEU A 226 14.77 14.33 7.49
CA LEU A 226 13.77 13.47 6.85
C LEU A 226 14.28 12.02 6.69
N SER A 227 15.54 11.86 6.28
CA SER A 227 16.18 10.54 6.16
C SER A 227 16.23 9.78 7.50
N GLN A 228 16.60 10.47 8.58
CA GLN A 228 16.64 9.88 9.93
C GLN A 228 15.26 9.47 10.46
N LEU A 229 14.21 10.21 10.07
CA LEU A 229 12.83 9.93 10.49
C LEU A 229 12.09 8.94 9.57
N ALA A 230 12.67 8.54 8.45
CA ALA A 230 12.00 7.74 7.42
C ALA A 230 11.49 6.39 7.95
N LEU A 231 12.32 5.61 8.64
CA LEU A 231 11.92 4.30 9.18
C LEU A 231 10.87 4.44 10.29
N ARG A 232 11.02 5.44 11.17
CA ARG A 232 10.06 5.69 12.26
C ARG A 232 8.69 6.12 11.70
N SER A 233 8.69 6.96 10.66
CA SER A 233 7.46 7.41 10.01
C SER A 233 6.81 6.32 9.15
N LEU A 234 7.60 5.44 8.53
CA LEU A 234 7.10 4.22 7.88
C LEU A 234 6.37 3.33 8.90
N LEU A 235 7.00 3.03 10.04
CA LEU A 235 6.41 2.21 11.11
C LEU A 235 5.11 2.84 11.63
N ALA A 236 5.12 4.14 11.90
CA ALA A 236 3.92 4.87 12.32
C ALA A 236 2.79 4.79 11.26
N GLY A 237 3.16 4.81 9.98
CA GLY A 237 2.22 4.64 8.86
C GLY A 237 1.61 3.23 8.82
N CYS A 238 2.44 2.18 8.99
CA CYS A 238 1.95 0.80 9.10
C CYS A 238 0.97 0.64 10.27
N ILE A 239 1.35 1.12 11.46
CA ILE A 239 0.51 1.05 12.66
C ILE A 239 -0.84 1.75 12.41
N SER A 240 -0.82 2.92 11.79
CA SER A 240 -2.06 3.64 11.44
C SER A 240 -2.96 2.81 10.51
N CYS A 241 -2.41 2.16 9.47
CA CYS A 241 -3.18 1.24 8.61
C CYS A 241 -3.74 0.04 9.39
N PHE A 242 -3.00 -0.49 10.36
CA PHE A 242 -3.45 -1.63 11.17
C PHE A 242 -4.51 -1.21 12.19
N LEU A 243 -4.44 0.01 12.72
CA LEU A 243 -5.48 0.57 13.57
C LEU A 243 -6.79 0.76 12.81
N THR A 244 -6.76 1.29 11.59
CA THR A 244 -7.99 1.42 10.78
C THR A 244 -8.58 0.06 10.43
N ALA A 245 -7.73 -0.94 10.14
CA ALA A 245 -8.16 -2.32 9.93
C ALA A 245 -8.78 -2.97 11.17
N SER A 246 -8.15 -2.79 12.34
CA SER A 246 -8.68 -3.27 13.63
C SER A 246 -10.03 -2.63 13.93
N LEU A 247 -10.15 -1.32 13.71
CA LEU A 247 -11.38 -0.58 13.93
C LEU A 247 -12.50 -1.05 13.00
N ALA A 248 -12.19 -1.32 11.72
CA ALA A 248 -13.14 -1.94 10.79
C ALA A 248 -13.57 -3.35 11.26
N GLY A 249 -12.63 -4.15 11.78
CA GLY A 249 -12.90 -5.47 12.36
C GLY A 249 -13.83 -5.43 13.58
N VAL A 250 -13.81 -4.34 14.35
CA VAL A 250 -14.71 -4.14 15.51
C VAL A 250 -16.07 -3.59 15.09
N LEU A 251 -16.10 -2.61 14.17
CA LEU A 251 -17.33 -1.85 13.86
C LEU A 251 -18.24 -2.53 12.83
N ILE A 252 -17.71 -3.43 12.00
CA ILE A 252 -18.45 -4.02 10.88
C ILE A 252 -18.83 -5.46 11.21
N ASP A 253 -20.10 -5.65 11.59
CA ASP A 253 -20.67 -6.97 11.89
C ASP A 253 -20.93 -7.80 10.62
N GLN A 254 -21.42 -7.16 9.55
CA GLN A 254 -21.75 -7.82 8.28
C GLN A 254 -20.84 -7.32 7.15
N PRO A 255 -19.64 -7.89 7.02
CA PRO A 255 -18.74 -7.54 5.93
C PRO A 255 -19.27 -8.01 4.58
N ILE A 256 -19.07 -7.17 3.56
CA ILE A 256 -19.48 -7.39 2.18
C ILE A 256 -18.23 -7.76 1.38
N LEU A 257 -18.32 -8.85 0.62
CA LEU A 257 -17.26 -9.22 -0.31
C LEU A 257 -17.48 -8.52 -1.66
N CYS A 258 -16.68 -7.51 -1.93
CA CYS A 258 -16.72 -6.79 -3.21
C CYS A 258 -15.98 -7.64 -4.24
N ARG A 259 -16.72 -8.30 -5.13
CA ARG A 259 -16.13 -9.08 -6.21
C ARG A 259 -15.70 -8.14 -7.34
N PRO A 260 -14.51 -8.31 -7.93
CA PRO A 260 -14.14 -7.60 -9.14
C PRO A 260 -15.20 -7.91 -10.21
N GLN A 261 -15.87 -6.87 -10.72
CA GLN A 261 -16.90 -7.04 -11.74
C GLN A 261 -16.33 -7.82 -12.92
N ASN A 262 -17.06 -8.85 -13.36
CA ASN A 262 -16.81 -9.43 -14.67
C ASN A 262 -16.97 -8.30 -15.71
N GLU A 263 -16.13 -8.28 -16.74
CA GLU A 263 -16.06 -7.27 -17.82
C GLU A 263 -17.38 -7.04 -18.61
N LYS A 264 -18.52 -7.60 -18.16
CA LYS A 264 -19.82 -7.59 -18.84
C LYS A 264 -20.89 -6.72 -18.20
N GLU A 265 -20.65 -6.08 -17.05
CA GLU A 265 -21.61 -5.10 -16.51
C GLU A 265 -21.24 -3.70 -17.01
N HIS A 266 -21.92 -3.26 -18.06
CA HIS A 266 -21.89 -1.86 -18.50
C HIS A 266 -22.41 -0.97 -17.35
N CYS A 267 -21.51 -0.32 -16.62
CA CYS A 267 -21.86 0.71 -15.63
C CYS A 267 -22.59 1.92 -16.24
N PHE A 268 -22.60 2.04 -17.57
CA PHE A 268 -23.31 3.08 -18.31
C PHE A 268 -23.97 2.45 -19.55
N ASP A 269 -25.23 2.07 -19.42
CA ASP A 269 -26.04 1.58 -20.54
C ASP A 269 -26.75 2.78 -21.17
N VAL A 270 -26.18 3.32 -22.25
CA VAL A 270 -26.74 4.48 -22.97
C VAL A 270 -28.14 4.17 -23.50
N ASN A 271 -28.43 2.89 -23.78
CA ASN A 271 -29.75 2.44 -24.26
C ASN A 271 -30.85 2.49 -23.19
N LYS A 272 -30.51 2.74 -21.92
CA LYS A 272 -31.52 3.04 -20.88
C LYS A 272 -32.07 4.47 -20.96
N PHE A 273 -31.41 5.35 -21.71
CA PHE A 273 -31.74 6.78 -21.79
C PHE A 273 -32.04 7.25 -23.22
N ILE A 274 -32.10 6.34 -24.18
CA ILE A 274 -32.64 6.53 -25.54
C ILE A 274 -34.00 5.84 -25.58
#